data_AF-A0A142EL87-F1
#
_entry.id   AF-A0A142EL87-F1
#
_cell.length_a   1.000
_cell.length_b   1.000
_cell.length_c   1.000
_cell.angle_alpha   90.00
_cell.angle_beta   90.00
_cell.angle_gamma   90.00
#
_symmetry.space_group_name_H-M   'P 1'
#
loop_
_entity.id
_entity.type
_entity.pdbx_description
1 polymer ?
#
loop_
_entity_poly.entity_id
_entity_poly.type
_entity_poly.pdbx_seq_one_letter_code
_entity_poly.pdbx_strand_id
1 'polypeptide(L)'
;MRKLIKYGSNFYIISSLLFLFWMIFIDSNSIPTHIKLSQKLYDLEDQKEFYLEKKQQIKAEREELMSNPELLEKFARERYFMKKQSEDLYVIVEK
;
A
#
# COMPACT_ATOMS: atom_id res chain seq x y z
N MET A 1 -29.24 10.59 44.32
CA MET A 1 -29.43 9.43 43.40
C MET A 1 -30.81 9.37 42.72
N ARG A 2 -31.94 9.60 43.41
CA ARG A 2 -33.30 9.54 42.79
C ARG A 2 -33.62 10.56 41.68
N LYS A 3 -32.92 11.72 41.61
CA LYS A 3 -33.19 12.75 40.59
C LYS A 3 -32.53 12.46 39.22
N LEU A 4 -31.38 11.79 39.19
CA LEU A 4 -30.71 11.36 37.95
C LEU A 4 -31.56 10.33 37.19
N ILE A 5 -32.26 9.46 37.93
CA ILE A 5 -33.18 8.46 37.38
C ILE A 5 -34.38 9.13 36.67
N LYS A 6 -34.81 10.33 37.09
CA LYS A 6 -35.94 11.05 36.49
C LYS A 6 -35.61 11.70 35.14
N TYR A 7 -34.35 12.05 34.90
CA TYR A 7 -33.87 12.50 33.59
C TYR A 7 -33.48 11.32 32.69
N GLY A 8 -33.00 10.22 33.28
CA GLY A 8 -32.72 8.96 32.59
C GLY A 8 -33.95 8.12 32.24
N SER A 9 -35.17 8.55 32.59
CA SER A 9 -36.43 7.88 32.23
C SER A 9 -37.23 8.64 31.17
N ASN A 10 -36.72 9.77 30.66
CA ASN A 10 -37.38 10.50 29.59
C ASN A 10 -37.02 9.85 28.25
N PHE A 11 -38.03 9.26 27.60
CA PHE A 11 -37.89 8.55 26.32
C PHE A 11 -37.12 9.36 25.28
N TYR A 12 -37.37 10.67 25.19
CA TYR A 12 -36.70 11.55 24.24
C TYR A 12 -35.20 11.71 24.51
N ILE A 13 -34.80 11.76 25.79
CA ILE A 13 -33.38 11.89 26.16
C ILE A 13 -32.64 10.58 25.86
N ILE A 14 -33.23 9.44 26.22
CA ILE A 14 -32.63 8.13 25.96
C ILE A 14 -32.54 7.88 24.46
N SER A 15 -33.62 8.13 23.71
CA SER A 15 -33.66 7.96 22.26
C SER A 15 -32.66 8.88 21.57
N SER A 16 -32.54 10.14 21.99
CA SER A 16 -31.56 11.08 21.44
C SER A 16 -30.11 10.66 21.76
N LEU A 17 -29.83 10.19 22.98
CA LEU A 17 -28.50 9.68 23.33
C LEU A 17 -28.14 8.41 22.56
N LEU A 18 -29.09 7.49 22.38
CA LEU A 18 -28.90 6.31 21.55
C LEU A 18 -28.66 6.67 20.08
N PHE A 19 -29.40 7.66 19.56
CA PHE A 19 -29.21 8.16 18.20
C PHE A 19 -27.83 8.82 18.03
N LEU A 20 -27.39 9.63 18.97
CA LEU A 20 -26.05 10.24 18.95
C LEU A 20 -24.96 9.17 19.06
N PHE A 21 -25.12 8.19 19.94
CA PHE A 21 -24.20 7.07 20.05
C PHE A 21 -24.12 6.28 18.73
N TRP A 22 -25.27 6.02 18.10
CA TRP A 22 -25.33 5.36 16.79
C TRP A 22 -24.58 6.15 15.71
N MET A 23 -24.81 7.46 15.64
CA MET A 23 -24.12 8.35 14.69
C MET A 23 -22.59 8.36 14.90
N ILE A 24 -22.13 8.28 16.15
CA ILE A 24 -20.69 8.35 16.47
C ILE A 24 -19.97 7.02 16.20
N PHE A 25 -20.63 5.88 16.46
CA PHE A 25 -19.97 4.57 16.48
C PHE A 25 -20.41 3.61 15.38
N ILE A 26 -21.68 3.63 14.96
CA ILE A 26 -22.26 2.63 14.06
C ILE A 26 -22.35 3.16 12.62
N ASP A 27 -22.55 4.48 12.45
CA ASP A 27 -22.64 5.06 11.12
C ASP A 27 -21.30 5.01 10.34
N SER A 28 -21.42 5.09 9.02
CA SER A 28 -20.32 5.14 8.05
C SER A 28 -19.33 6.30 8.30
N ASN A 29 -19.80 7.42 8.84
CA ASN A 29 -18.97 8.58 9.21
C ASN A 29 -18.47 8.52 10.68
N SER A 30 -18.44 7.32 11.26
CA SER A 30 -17.99 7.12 12.63
C SER A 30 -16.50 7.41 12.82
N ILE A 31 -16.13 7.73 14.06
CA ILE A 31 -14.74 8.03 14.44
C ILE A 31 -13.77 6.89 14.06
N PRO A 32 -14.08 5.60 14.28
CA PRO A 32 -13.20 4.50 13.88
C PRO A 32 -12.93 4.46 12.37
N THR A 33 -13.93 4.80 11.54
CA THR A 33 -13.78 4.86 10.09
C THR A 33 -12.79 5.95 9.69
N HIS A 34 -12.88 7.14 10.30
CA HIS A 34 -11.92 8.22 10.05
C HIS A 34 -10.49 7.82 10.43
N ILE A 35 -10.29 7.20 11.59
CA ILE A 35 -8.96 6.72 12.01
C ILE A 35 -8.40 5.73 10.99
N LYS A 36 -9.19 4.74 10.58
CA LYS A 36 -8.77 3.73 9.60
C LYS A 36 -8.45 4.35 8.24
N LEU A 37 -9.25 5.32 7.79
CA LEU A 37 -9.01 6.04 6.54
C LEU A 37 -7.74 6.87 6.60
N SER A 38 -7.48 7.57 7.71
CA SER A 38 -6.25 8.33 7.92
C SER A 38 -5.02 7.41 7.94
N GLN A 39 -5.08 6.27 8.61
CA GLN A 39 -4.00 5.27 8.58
C GLN A 39 -3.75 4.78 7.15
N LYS A 40 -4.82 4.40 6.44
CA LYS A 40 -4.71 3.97 5.04
C LYS A 40 -4.15 5.06 4.13
N LEU A 41 -4.46 6.33 4.40
CA LEU A 41 -3.90 7.46 3.66
C LEU A 41 -2.39 7.53 3.86
N TYR A 42 -1.91 7.47 5.10
CA TYR A 42 -0.47 7.44 5.39
C TYR A 42 0.23 6.25 4.73
N ASP A 43 -0.35 5.04 4.84
CA ASP A 43 0.22 3.85 4.20
C ASP A 43 0.33 4.00 2.67
N LEU A 44 -0.62 4.69 2.05
CA LEU A 44 -0.61 4.96 0.60
C LEU A 44 0.41 6.04 0.23
N GLU A 45 0.61 7.04 1.08
CA GLU A 45 1.64 8.07 0.90
C GLU A 45 3.05 7.47 1.02
N ASP A 46 3.28 6.63 2.01
CA ASP A 46 4.55 5.92 2.21
C ASP A 46 4.86 5.00 1.01
N GLN A 47 3.87 4.24 0.55
CA GLN A 47 4.02 3.41 -0.65
C GLN A 47 4.34 4.25 -1.89
N LYS A 48 3.65 5.38 -2.06
CA LYS A 48 3.91 6.29 -3.18
C LYS A 48 5.34 6.81 -3.14
N GLU A 49 5.84 7.24 -1.99
CA GLU A 49 7.20 7.74 -1.84
C GLU A 49 8.22 6.63 -2.15
N PHE A 50 8.04 5.44 -1.58
CA PHE A 50 8.88 4.28 -1.84
C PHE A 50 8.98 3.95 -3.35
N TYR A 51 7.84 3.93 -4.06
CA TYR A 51 7.84 3.63 -5.50
C TYR A 51 8.46 4.75 -6.33
N LEU A 52 8.33 6.01 -5.92
CA LEU A 52 8.98 7.13 -6.60
C LEU A 52 10.50 7.04 -6.48
N GLU A 53 11.02 6.74 -5.29
CA GLU A 53 12.45 6.53 -5.07
C GLU A 53 12.96 5.34 -5.87
N LYS A 54 12.27 4.19 -5.80
CA LYS A 54 12.65 2.99 -6.57
C LYS A 54 12.62 3.23 -8.07
N LYS A 55 11.66 4.00 -8.57
CA LYS A 55 11.60 4.38 -9.98
C LYS A 55 12.82 5.20 -10.39
N GLN A 56 13.27 6.15 -9.56
CA GLN A 56 14.47 6.93 -9.85
C GLN A 56 15.72 6.05 -9.87
N GLN A 57 15.88 5.18 -8.86
CA GLN A 57 16.98 4.22 -8.79
C GLN A 57 17.03 3.33 -10.04
N ILE A 58 15.91 2.66 -10.38
CA ILE A 58 15.83 1.77 -11.55
C ILE A 58 16.09 2.53 -12.85
N LYS A 59 15.65 3.78 -12.95
CA LYS A 59 15.91 4.60 -14.14
C LYS A 59 17.41 4.88 -14.30
N ALA A 60 18.10 5.23 -13.22
CA ALA A 60 19.55 5.44 -13.24
C ALA A 60 20.31 4.15 -13.58
N GLU A 61 19.97 3.03 -12.93
CA GLU A 61 20.56 1.71 -13.23
C GLU A 61 20.32 1.30 -14.69
N ARG A 62 19.13 1.58 -15.23
CA ARG A 62 18.82 1.32 -16.64
C ARG A 62 19.66 2.19 -17.57
N GLU A 63 19.80 3.48 -17.29
CA GLU A 63 20.62 4.37 -18.10
C GLU A 63 22.08 3.91 -18.11
N GLU A 64 22.64 3.54 -16.96
CA GLU A 64 23.98 2.96 -16.84
C GLU A 64 24.11 1.66 -17.65
N LEU A 65 23.19 0.71 -17.46
CA LEU A 65 23.16 -0.57 -18.18
C LEU A 65 23.10 -0.37 -19.71
N MET A 66 22.25 0.54 -20.18
CA MET A 66 22.05 0.77 -21.61
C MET A 66 23.18 1.59 -22.24
N SER A 67 23.94 2.35 -21.44
CA SER A 67 25.10 3.11 -21.91
C SER A 67 26.34 2.24 -22.18
N ASN A 68 26.43 1.06 -21.56
CA ASN A 68 27.55 0.15 -21.73
C ASN A 68 27.12 -1.15 -22.45
N PRO A 69 27.47 -1.31 -23.74
CA PRO A 69 27.12 -2.49 -24.53
C PRO A 69 27.59 -3.83 -23.92
N GLU A 70 28.74 -3.86 -23.24
CA GLU A 70 29.25 -5.09 -22.62
C GLU A 70 28.40 -5.49 -21.40
N LEU A 71 28.03 -4.51 -20.57
CA LEU A 71 27.14 -4.76 -19.42
C LEU A 71 25.75 -5.20 -19.89
N LEU A 72 25.25 -4.60 -20.97
CA LEU A 72 23.98 -4.99 -21.57
C LEU A 72 24.02 -6.42 -22.13
N GLU A 73 25.08 -6.79 -22.86
CA GLU A 73 25.26 -8.15 -23.38
C GLU A 73 25.37 -9.16 -22.23
N LYS A 74 26.14 -8.86 -21.18
CA LYS A 74 26.26 -9.70 -20.00
C LYS A 74 24.90 -9.91 -19.31
N PHE A 75 24.15 -8.83 -19.08
CA PHE A 75 22.83 -8.89 -18.46
C PHE A 75 21.84 -9.72 -19.31
N ALA A 76 21.82 -9.50 -20.63
CA ALA A 76 20.98 -10.26 -21.55
C ALA A 76 21.31 -11.76 -21.55
N ARG A 77 22.60 -12.12 -21.45
CA ARG A 77 23.07 -13.51 -21.37
C ARG A 77 22.72 -14.16 -20.02
N GLU A 78 22.95 -13.48 -18.90
CA GLU A 78 22.75 -14.05 -17.56
C GLU A 78 21.27 -14.10 -17.15
N ARG A 79 20.48 -13.08 -17.48
CA ARG A 79 19.07 -12.99 -17.04
C ARG A 79 18.08 -13.57 -18.03
N TYR A 80 18.35 -13.39 -19.32
CA TYR A 80 17.43 -13.78 -20.39
C TYR A 80 17.96 -14.89 -21.26
N PHE A 81 19.15 -15.42 -20.98
CA PHE A 81 19.76 -16.52 -21.73
C PHE A 81 19.87 -16.20 -23.24
N MET A 82 20.04 -14.92 -23.59
CA MET A 82 20.16 -14.51 -24.99
C MET A 82 21.47 -15.04 -25.58
N LYS A 83 21.43 -15.48 -26.85
CA LYS A 83 22.58 -15.97 -27.61
C LYS A 83 22.64 -15.30 -28.98
N LYS A 84 23.84 -15.21 -29.57
CA LYS A 84 23.98 -14.84 -30.99
C LYS A 84 23.55 -16.01 -31.87
N GLN A 85 23.15 -15.73 -33.11
CA GLN A 85 22.74 -16.79 -34.05
C GLN A 85 23.85 -17.80 -34.36
N SER A 86 25.12 -17.39 -34.20
CA SER A 86 26.31 -18.20 -34.40
C SER A 86 26.74 -19.02 -33.17
N GLU A 87 26.01 -18.94 -32.06
CA GLU A 87 26.36 -19.56 -30.79
C GLU A 87 25.29 -20.57 -30.35
N ASP A 88 25.68 -21.60 -29.61
CA ASP A 88 24.77 -22.53 -28.95
C ASP A 88 24.79 -22.36 -27.44
N LEU A 89 23.60 -22.34 -26.82
CA LEU A 89 23.41 -22.15 -25.39
C LEU A 89 23.01 -23.47 -24.75
N TYR A 90 23.74 -23.88 -23.72
CA TYR A 90 23.45 -25.05 -22.91
C TYR A 90 23.10 -24.61 -21.47
N VAL A 91 21.96 -25.04 -20.95
CA VAL A 91 21.55 -24.81 -19.55
C VAL A 91 21.63 -26.13 -18.81
N ILE A 92 22.50 -26.20 -17.80
CA ILE A 92 22.70 -27.41 -16.99
C ILE A 92 21.83 -27.28 -15.75
N VAL A 93 20.89 -28.20 -15.57
CA VAL A 93 20.02 -28.27 -14.39
C VAL A 93 20.47 -29.48 -13.56
N GLU A 94 20.94 -29.23 -12.33
CA GLU A 94 21.22 -30.31 -11.38
C GLU A 94 19.90 -30.98 -10.96
N LYS A 95 19.95 -32.30 -10.81
CA LYS A 95 18.78 -33.17 -10.64
C LYS A 95 18.50 -33.50 -9.18
#